data_AF-A0A2V1D0R1-F1
#
_entry.id   AF-A0A2V1D0R1-F1
#
_cell.length_a   1.000
_cell.length_b   1.000
_cell.length_c   1.000
_cell.angle_alpha   90.00
_cell.angle_beta   90.00
_cell.angle_gamma   90.00
#
_symmetry.space_group_name_H-M   'P 1'
#
loop_
_entity.id
_entity.type
_entity.pdbx_description
1 polymer ?
#
loop_
_entity_poly.entity_id
_entity_poly.type
_entity_poly.pdbx_seq_one_letter_code
_entity_poly.pdbx_strand_id
1 'polypeptide(L)'
;MAEQSPDYKRLFLEEQRRREEEQRKREAAENAQREEQRRREIAEDRTRGTTLPEFLNACHTHLHLGLTIQSDATQSTRGDPANANNKLRPNKLVAWEDFPQQQAAIWDSIMSSEFPSERHFTSLHTLEE
;
A
#
# COMPACT_ATOMS: atom_id res chain seq x y z
N MET A 1 0.63 -67.41 -36.43
CA MET A 1 1.07 -66.03 -36.16
C MET A 1 1.30 -65.95 -34.66
N ALA A 2 2.55 -65.94 -34.20
CA ALA A 2 2.83 -65.86 -32.77
C ALA A 2 2.68 -64.39 -32.36
N GLU A 3 1.57 -64.07 -31.69
CA GLU A 3 1.39 -62.77 -31.05
C GLU A 3 2.52 -62.59 -30.03
N GLN A 4 3.40 -61.64 -30.30
CA GLN A 4 4.49 -61.29 -29.40
C GLN A 4 3.88 -60.83 -28.08
N SER A 5 4.14 -61.58 -27.01
CA SER A 5 3.66 -61.25 -25.67
C SER A 5 4.12 -59.83 -25.31
N PRO A 6 3.24 -58.96 -24.78
CA PRO A 6 3.62 -57.59 -24.44
C PRO A 6 4.79 -57.59 -23.45
N ASP A 7 5.81 -56.77 -23.71
CA ASP A 7 6.89 -56.53 -22.76
C ASP A 7 6.35 -55.71 -21.56
N TYR A 8 5.78 -56.43 -20.59
CA TYR A 8 5.19 -55.87 -19.38
C TYR A 8 6.15 -54.98 -18.60
N LYS A 9 7.46 -55.22 -18.71
CA LYS A 9 8.48 -54.40 -18.05
C LYS A 9 8.61 -53.03 -18.71
N ARG A 10 8.55 -52.96 -20.04
CA ARG A 10 8.49 -51.67 -20.77
C ARG A 10 7.20 -50.92 -20.49
N LEU A 11 6.06 -51.59 -20.49
CA LEU A 11 4.76 -50.98 -20.18
C LEU A 11 4.72 -50.39 -18.77
N PHE A 12 5.28 -51.09 -17.78
CA PHE A 12 5.36 -50.60 -16.41
C PHE A 12 6.24 -49.35 -16.27
N LEU A 13 7.41 -49.33 -16.91
CA LEU A 13 8.32 -48.18 -16.90
C LEU A 13 7.75 -46.98 -17.64
N GLU A 14 7.05 -47.20 -18.75
CA GLU A 14 6.37 -46.14 -19.49
C GLU A 14 5.24 -45.51 -18.67
N GLU A 15 4.48 -46.34 -17.96
CA GLU A 15 3.41 -45.88 -17.10
C GLU A 15 3.93 -45.14 -15.86
N GLN A 16 5.06 -45.57 -15.29
CA GLN A 16 5.73 -44.86 -14.22
C GLN A 16 6.20 -43.46 -14.68
N ARG A 17 6.84 -43.37 -15.85
CA ARG A 17 7.23 -42.06 -16.42
C ARG A 17 6.04 -41.17 -16.68
N ARG A 18 4.92 -41.72 -17.18
CA ARG A 18 3.68 -40.96 -17.42
C ARG A 18 3.14 -40.35 -16.13
N ARG A 19 3.15 -41.12 -15.03
CA ARG A 19 2.73 -40.63 -13.70
C ARG A 19 3.68 -39.57 -13.15
N GLU A 20 4.99 -39.75 -13.30
CA GLU A 20 5.99 -38.77 -12.89
C GLU A 20 5.84 -37.45 -13.69
N GLU A 21 5.63 -37.53 -15.01
CA GLU A 21 5.38 -36.34 -15.83
C GLU A 21 4.06 -35.65 -15.48
N GLU A 22 3.00 -36.42 -15.25
CA GLU A 22 1.71 -35.88 -14.83
C GLU A 22 1.81 -35.20 -13.46
N GLN A 23 2.53 -35.81 -12.52
CA GLN A 23 2.80 -35.21 -11.21
C GLN A 23 3.61 -33.92 -11.33
N ARG A 24 4.68 -33.92 -12.14
CA ARG A 24 5.47 -32.69 -12.40
C ARG A 24 4.63 -31.60 -13.05
N LYS A 25 3.74 -31.94 -13.99
CA LYS A 25 2.82 -30.97 -14.60
C LYS A 25 1.84 -30.40 -13.57
N ARG A 26 1.30 -31.24 -12.68
CA ARG A 26 0.41 -30.80 -11.59
C ARG A 26 1.13 -29.88 -10.62
N GLU A 27 2.33 -30.24 -10.17
CA GLU A 27 3.16 -29.42 -9.28
C GLU A 27 3.54 -28.07 -9.94
N ALA A 28 3.92 -28.08 -11.22
CA ALA A 28 4.21 -26.87 -11.97
C ALA A 28 2.98 -25.97 -12.11
N ALA A 29 1.81 -26.55 -12.39
CA ALA A 29 0.55 -25.81 -12.47
C ALA A 29 0.16 -25.22 -11.11
N GLU A 30 0.30 -25.96 -10.02
CA GLU A 30 0.01 -25.48 -8.67
C GLU A 30 0.95 -24.33 -8.27
N ASN A 31 2.25 -24.45 -8.56
CA ASN A 31 3.21 -23.38 -8.30
C ASN A 31 2.90 -22.12 -9.12
N ALA A 32 2.56 -22.28 -10.40
CA ALA A 32 2.17 -21.16 -11.24
C ALA A 32 0.91 -20.46 -10.71
N GLN A 33 -0.10 -21.22 -10.26
CA GLN A 33 -1.31 -20.65 -9.64
C GLN A 33 -0.99 -19.92 -8.33
N ARG A 34 -0.13 -20.48 -7.47
CA ARG A 34 0.29 -19.83 -6.22
C ARG A 34 1.06 -18.54 -6.50
N GLU A 35 1.90 -18.51 -7.52
CA GLU A 35 2.63 -17.30 -7.89
C GLU A 35 1.71 -16.23 -8.47
N GLU A 36 0.77 -16.62 -9.33
CA GLU A 36 -0.25 -15.71 -9.86
C GLU A 36 -1.12 -15.13 -8.75
N GLN A 37 -1.58 -15.97 -7.82
CA GLN A 37 -2.36 -15.54 -6.67
C GLN A 37 -1.60 -14.52 -5.82
N ARG A 38 -0.33 -14.79 -5.51
CA ARG A 38 0.51 -13.82 -4.79
C ARG A 38 0.68 -12.50 -5.54
N ARG A 39 0.88 -12.54 -6.85
CA ARG A 39 1.01 -11.32 -7.66
C ARG A 39 -0.26 -10.49 -7.63
N ARG A 40 -1.42 -11.15 -7.68
CA ARG A 40 -2.74 -10.49 -7.55
C ARG A 40 -2.92 -9.86 -6.17
N GLU A 41 -2.63 -10.61 -5.11
CA GLU A 41 -2.72 -10.11 -3.73
C GLU A 41 -1.82 -8.88 -3.51
N ILE A 42 -0.58 -8.91 -4.01
CA ILE A 42 0.33 -7.75 -3.93
C ILE A 42 -0.24 -6.55 -4.70
N ALA A 43 -0.77 -6.77 -5.91
CA ALA A 43 -1.34 -5.69 -6.71
C ALA A 43 -2.59 -5.07 -6.06
N GLU A 44 -3.44 -5.89 -5.46
CA GLU A 44 -4.61 -5.45 -4.69
C GLU A 44 -4.20 -4.70 -3.42
N ASP A 45 -3.20 -5.19 -2.68
CA ASP A 45 -2.67 -4.54 -1.47
C ASP A 45 -2.05 -3.17 -1.77
N ARG A 46 -1.39 -3.01 -2.94
CA ARG A 46 -0.82 -1.73 -3.36
C ARG A 46 -1.87 -0.71 -3.80
N THR A 47 -3.02 -1.17 -4.30
CA THR A 47 -4.05 -0.30 -4.90
C THR A 47 -5.26 -0.09 -4.00
N ARG A 48 -5.44 -0.88 -2.94
CA ARG A 48 -6.49 -0.67 -1.95
C ARG A 48 -6.30 0.66 -1.20
N GLY A 49 -7.39 1.19 -0.68
CA GLY A 49 -7.35 2.34 0.22
C GLY A 49 -6.56 2.07 1.51
N THR A 50 -6.00 3.12 2.08
CA THR A 50 -5.27 3.04 3.35
C THR A 50 -6.18 3.36 4.53
N THR A 51 -5.86 2.75 5.66
CA THR A 51 -6.39 3.15 6.98
C THR A 51 -5.77 4.48 7.41
N LEU A 52 -6.35 5.16 8.41
CA LEU A 52 -5.81 6.44 8.88
C LEU A 52 -4.34 6.34 9.32
N PRO A 53 -3.91 5.33 10.11
CA PRO A 53 -2.50 5.19 10.49
C PRO A 53 -1.57 4.90 9.31
N GLU A 54 -1.98 4.02 8.39
CA GLU A 54 -1.22 3.71 7.17
C GLU A 54 -1.03 4.98 6.32
N PHE A 55 -2.10 5.75 6.13
CA PHE A 55 -2.09 7.00 5.37
C PHE A 55 -1.16 8.06 5.99
N LEU A 56 -1.29 8.32 7.29
CA LEU A 56 -0.47 9.31 7.98
C LEU A 56 1.02 8.94 7.95
N ASN A 57 1.33 7.66 8.14
CA ASN A 57 2.69 7.16 8.03
C ASN A 57 3.23 7.36 6.61
N ALA A 58 2.45 7.01 5.58
CA ALA A 58 2.86 7.21 4.19
C ALA A 58 3.07 8.69 3.84
N CYS A 59 2.18 9.60 4.28
CA CYS A 59 2.39 11.03 4.11
C CYS A 59 3.67 11.50 4.80
N HIS A 60 3.95 11.02 6.01
CA HIS A 60 5.18 11.35 6.71
C HIS A 60 6.41 10.88 5.92
N THR A 61 6.42 9.61 5.50
CA THR A 61 7.56 8.99 4.81
C THR A 61 7.81 9.60 3.43
N HIS A 62 6.77 9.75 2.60
CA HIS A 62 6.94 10.13 1.20
C HIS A 62 6.84 11.64 0.96
N LEU A 63 5.99 12.35 1.70
CA LEU A 63 5.74 13.77 1.46
C LEU A 63 6.49 14.69 2.41
N HIS A 64 6.67 14.29 3.68
CA HIS A 64 7.20 15.19 4.71
C HIS A 64 8.71 15.05 4.92
N LEU A 65 9.25 13.83 5.05
CA LEU A 65 10.67 13.62 5.37
C LEU A 65 11.63 14.23 4.33
N GLY A 66 11.20 14.32 3.07
CA GLY A 66 11.98 14.94 2.00
C GLY A 66 11.94 16.47 1.96
N LEU A 67 11.09 17.12 2.77
CA LEU A 67 10.97 18.57 2.75
C LEU A 67 12.22 19.22 3.32
N THR A 68 12.79 20.15 2.56
CA THR A 68 13.94 20.96 2.98
C THR A 68 13.52 22.41 3.08
N ILE A 69 14.09 23.12 4.05
CA ILE A 69 13.84 24.55 4.22
C ILE A 69 14.55 25.28 3.07
N GLN A 70 13.79 25.95 2.20
CA GLN A 70 14.39 26.82 1.20
C GLN A 70 15.02 28.03 1.89
N SER A 71 16.35 28.06 1.88
CA SER A 71 17.20 29.08 2.51
C SER A 71 17.48 30.29 1.59
N ASP A 72 17.30 30.11 0.28
CA ASP A 72 17.41 31.19 -0.70
C ASP A 72 16.17 32.09 -0.64
N ALA A 73 16.35 33.27 -0.04
CA ALA A 73 15.31 34.29 0.08
C ALA A 73 14.74 34.74 -1.28
N THR A 74 15.49 34.59 -2.37
CA THR A 74 15.01 34.99 -3.70
C THR A 74 13.92 34.07 -4.26
N GLN A 75 13.84 32.83 -3.77
CA GLN A 75 12.82 31.83 -4.10
C GLN A 75 11.60 31.87 -3.17
N SER A 76 11.61 32.75 -2.17
CA SER A 76 10.45 32.97 -1.31
C SER A 76 9.29 33.57 -2.11
N THR A 77 8.06 33.23 -1.71
CA THR A 77 6.85 33.83 -2.29
C THR A 77 6.88 35.32 -2.05
N ARG A 78 7.02 36.11 -3.13
CA ARG A 78 7.09 37.58 -3.05
C ARG A 78 5.69 38.17 -3.10
N GLY A 79 5.45 39.16 -2.25
CA GLY A 79 4.20 39.93 -2.23
C GLY A 79 4.11 40.75 -0.95
N ASP A 80 3.34 41.84 -1.00
CA ASP A 80 2.99 42.57 0.21
C ASP A 80 1.92 41.77 0.98
N PRO A 81 2.21 41.30 2.21
CA PRO A 81 1.21 40.62 3.05
C PRO A 81 -0.05 41.46 3.28
N ALA A 82 0.03 42.78 3.12
CA ALA A 82 -1.07 43.72 3.27
C ALA A 82 -2.01 43.80 2.05
N ASN A 83 -1.73 43.12 0.93
CA ASN A 83 -2.58 43.17 -0.28
C ASN A 83 -3.92 42.42 -0.16
N ALA A 84 -4.23 41.86 1.01
CA ALA A 84 -5.50 41.22 1.31
C ALA A 84 -6.58 42.24 1.72
N ASN A 85 -7.00 43.10 0.79
CA ASN A 85 -8.17 43.95 1.00
C ASN A 85 -9.40 43.07 1.31
N ASN A 86 -10.21 43.46 2.30
CA ASN A 86 -11.43 42.76 2.74
C ASN A 86 -11.25 41.36 3.38
N LYS A 87 -10.06 40.95 3.85
CA LYS A 87 -9.90 39.72 4.65
C LYS A 87 -9.97 40.01 6.16
N LEU A 88 -10.67 39.16 6.90
CA LEU A 88 -10.61 39.17 8.36
C LEU A 88 -9.19 38.82 8.80
N ARG A 89 -8.60 39.67 9.64
CA ARG A 89 -7.27 39.46 10.21
C ARG A 89 -7.31 39.71 11.72
N PRO A 90 -6.67 38.86 12.53
CA PRO A 90 -6.63 39.07 13.97
C PRO A 90 -5.83 40.33 14.29
N ASN A 91 -6.31 41.12 15.26
CA ASN A 91 -5.57 42.30 15.75
C ASN A 91 -4.37 41.93 16.64
N LYS A 92 -4.39 40.72 17.21
CA LYS A 92 -3.35 40.18 18.08
C LYS A 92 -3.21 38.69 17.83
N LEU A 93 -1.98 38.20 17.81
CA LEU A 93 -1.68 36.79 17.94
C LEU A 93 -1.62 36.47 19.44
N VAL A 94 -2.36 35.46 19.88
CA VAL A 94 -2.40 34.99 21.27
C VAL A 94 -2.04 33.52 21.32
N ALA A 95 -1.45 33.09 22.43
CA ALA A 95 -1.17 31.68 22.65
C ALA A 95 -2.48 30.88 22.76
N TRP A 96 -2.51 29.71 22.15
CA TRP A 96 -3.62 28.77 22.29
C TRP A 96 -3.30 27.83 23.46
N GLU A 97 -3.65 28.27 24.67
CA GLU A 97 -3.17 27.66 25.92
C GLU A 97 -3.63 26.21 26.13
N ASP A 98 -4.84 25.89 25.70
CA ASP A 98 -5.45 24.56 25.88
C ASP A 98 -5.39 23.69 24.61
N PHE A 99 -4.64 24.12 23.59
CA PHE A 99 -4.52 23.39 22.33
C PHE A 99 -4.09 21.93 22.52
N PRO A 100 -3.04 21.59 23.31
CA PRO A 100 -2.63 20.19 23.47
C PRO A 100 -3.73 19.32 24.07
N GLN A 101 -4.48 19.84 25.04
CA GLN A 101 -5.57 19.11 25.70
C GLN A 101 -6.75 18.90 24.74
N GLN A 102 -7.15 19.95 24.02
CA GLN A 102 -8.22 19.84 23.02
C GLN A 102 -7.84 18.89 21.89
N GLN A 103 -6.61 18.98 21.39
CA GLN A 103 -6.10 18.11 20.33
C GLN A 103 -6.10 16.64 20.77
N ALA A 104 -5.62 16.34 21.98
CA ALA A 104 -5.63 14.98 22.52
C ALA A 104 -7.06 14.43 22.64
N ALA A 105 -7.99 15.21 23.19
CA ALA A 105 -9.39 14.79 23.32
C ALA A 105 -10.05 14.49 21.96
N ILE A 106 -9.73 15.28 20.93
CA ILE A 106 -10.19 15.02 19.55
C ILE A 106 -9.60 13.72 19.01
N TRP A 107 -8.30 13.50 19.18
CA TRP A 107 -7.65 12.27 18.73
C TRP A 107 -8.18 11.04 19.45
N ASP A 108 -8.40 11.11 20.76
CA ASP A 108 -8.99 10.01 21.53
C ASP A 108 -10.39 9.67 21.00
N SER A 109 -11.22 10.69 20.73
CA SER A 109 -12.54 10.50 20.13
C SER A 109 -12.45 9.83 18.76
N ILE A 110 -11.52 10.25 17.89
CA ILE A 110 -11.34 9.65 16.56
C ILE A 110 -10.86 8.21 16.69
N MET A 111 -9.84 7.97 17.52
CA MET A 111 -9.18 6.67 17.69
C MET A 111 -10.06 5.63 18.38
N SER A 112 -11.06 6.07 19.15
CA SER A 112 -12.03 5.18 19.79
C SER A 112 -13.14 4.66 18.86
N SER A 113 -13.22 5.16 17.63
CA SER A 113 -14.21 4.76 16.63
C SER A 113 -13.66 3.75 15.63
N GLU A 114 -14.50 3.21 14.73
CA GLU A 114 -14.06 2.33 13.63
C GLU A 114 -13.36 3.10 12.49
N PHE A 115 -13.55 4.43 12.43
CA PHE A 115 -13.03 5.28 11.36
C PHE A 115 -11.52 5.10 11.07
N PRO A 116 -10.62 5.01 12.07
CA PRO A 116 -9.20 4.84 11.81
C PRO A 116 -8.87 3.50 11.15
N SER A 117 -9.69 2.47 11.35
CA SER A 117 -9.50 1.13 10.79
C SER A 117 -10.15 0.95 9.42
N GLU A 118 -11.08 1.83 9.05
CA GLU A 118 -11.69 1.85 7.73
C GLU A 118 -10.74 2.45 6.68
N ARG A 119 -10.84 1.94 5.44
CA ARG A 119 -9.94 2.26 4.33
C ARG A 119 -10.46 3.43 3.49
N HIS A 120 -10.63 4.58 4.11
CA HIS A 120 -11.20 5.79 3.47
C HIS A 120 -10.21 6.60 2.64
N PHE A 121 -8.91 6.35 2.80
CA PHE A 121 -7.86 7.18 2.22
C PHE A 121 -7.29 6.57 0.93
N THR A 122 -6.55 7.38 0.18
CA THR A 122 -5.91 6.96 -1.07
C THR A 122 -4.97 5.77 -0.85
N SER A 123 -4.66 5.04 -1.93
CA SER A 123 -3.74 3.92 -1.85
C SER A 123 -2.31 4.37 -1.55
N LEU A 124 -1.49 3.47 -0.99
CA LEU A 124 -0.06 3.73 -0.76
C LEU A 124 0.65 4.07 -2.06
N HIS A 125 0.32 3.38 -3.15
CA HIS A 125 0.91 3.63 -4.46
C HIS A 125 0.74 5.09 -4.91
N THR A 126 -0.41 5.73 -4.64
CA THR A 126 -0.63 7.15 -5.00
C THR A 126 0.26 8.12 -4.21
N LEU A 127 0.69 7.76 -2.99
CA LEU A 127 1.55 8.60 -2.17
C LEU A 127 3.05 8.38 -2.45
N GLU A 128 3.41 7.25 -3.06
CA GLU A 128 4.78 6.92 -3.45
C GLU A 128 5.25 7.63 -4.74
N GLU A 129 4.31 8.00 -5.62
CA GLU A 129 4.56 8.67 -6.91
C GLU A 129 4.79 10.19 -6.76
#